data_AF-A0A963LPS3-F1
#
_entry.id   AF-A0A963LPS3-F1
#
_cell.length_a   1.000
_cell.length_b   1.000
_cell.length_c   1.000
_cell.angle_alpha   90.00
_cell.angle_beta   90.00
_cell.angle_gamma   90.00
#
_symmetry.space_group_name_H-M   'P 1'
#
loop_
_entity.id
_entity.type
_entity.pdbx_description
1 polymer ?
#
loop_
_entity_poly.entity_id
_entity_poly.type
_entity_poly.pdbx_seq_one_letter_code
_entity_poly.pdbx_strand_id
1 'polypeptide(L)'
;RMAVGARGRDILAQFLIEAVTLSLIGGGIGVVIGAVATWAIGQFAGWQVSMTAGSIVLAAGFSGLVGVFFGFYPARRASRLLPIQALRYE
;
A
#
# COMPACT_ATOMS: atom_id res chain seq x y z
N ARG A 1 13.03 -5.51 18.67
CA ARG A 1 12.62 -4.09 18.81
C ARG A 1 11.74 -3.84 20.04
N MET A 2 10.74 -4.69 20.35
CA MET A 2 10.06 -4.67 21.66
C MET A 2 10.99 -4.93 22.86
N ALA A 3 12.09 -5.67 22.64
CA ALA A 3 13.11 -5.94 23.66
C ALA A 3 13.89 -4.69 24.16
N VAL A 4 13.77 -3.53 23.48
CA VAL A 4 14.47 -2.28 23.83
C VAL A 4 13.53 -1.25 24.49
N GLY A 5 12.28 -1.61 24.79
CA GLY A 5 11.33 -0.73 25.51
C GLY A 5 10.43 0.16 24.63
N ALA A 6 10.41 -0.04 23.31
CA ALA A 6 9.48 0.67 22.42
C ALA A 6 8.01 0.31 22.77
N ARG A 7 7.14 1.32 22.93
CA ARG A 7 5.72 1.08 23.22
C ARG A 7 5.08 0.49 21.97
N GLY A 8 4.10 -0.42 22.12
CA GLY A 8 3.42 -1.05 20.98
C GLY A 8 2.81 -0.05 19.98
N ARG A 9 2.52 1.18 20.44
CA ARG A 9 2.04 2.31 19.62
C ARG A 9 3.12 2.86 18.68
N ASP A 10 4.40 2.80 19.05
CA ASP A 10 5.52 3.26 18.22
C ASP A 10 5.77 2.29 17.07
N ILE A 11 5.68 0.98 17.35
CA ILE A 11 5.78 -0.06 16.31
C ILE A 11 4.60 0.02 15.34
N LEU A 12 3.39 0.26 15.84
CA LEU A 12 2.21 0.47 15.00
C LEU A 12 2.41 1.68 14.07
N ALA A 13 2.90 2.80 14.60
CA ALA A 13 3.15 4.00 13.82
C ALA A 13 4.23 3.79 12.75
N GLN A 14 5.32 3.09 13.07
CA GLN A 14 6.39 2.80 12.11
C GLN A 14 5.87 1.95 10.94
N PHE A 15 5.18 0.84 11.23
CA PHE A 15 4.61 -0.01 10.19
C PHE A 15 3.55 0.69 9.36
N LEU A 16 2.74 1.55 9.98
CA LEU A 16 1.73 2.32 9.25
C LEU A 16 2.38 3.32 8.30
N ILE A 17 3.42 4.05 8.73
CA ILE A 17 4.18 4.96 7.88
C ILE A 17 4.82 4.21 6.72
N GLU A 18 5.44 3.05 6.99
CA GLU A 18 6.08 2.23 5.98
C GLU A 18 5.07 1.71 4.95
N ALA A 19 3.91 1.24 5.40
CA ALA A 19 2.84 0.79 4.52
C ALA A 19 2.24 1.93 3.69
N VAL A 20 2.00 3.10 4.29
CA VAL A 20 1.51 4.28 3.55
C VAL A 20 2.53 4.72 2.50
N THR A 21 3.82 4.75 2.86
CA THR A 21 4.89 5.12 1.93
C THR A 21 4.98 4.16 0.76
N LEU A 22 4.96 2.85 1.02
CA LEU A 22 4.95 1.82 -0.03
C LEU A 22 3.70 1.91 -0.90
N SER A 23 2.54 2.21 -0.32
CA SER A 23 1.27 2.35 -1.04
C SER A 23 1.27 3.56 -1.96
N LEU A 24 1.82 4.69 -1.52
CA LEU A 24 1.96 5.90 -2.34
C LEU A 24 2.93 5.68 -3.50
N ILE A 25 4.07 5.04 -3.25
CA ILE A 25 5.05 4.71 -4.30
C ILE A 25 4.44 3.72 -5.30
N GLY A 26 3.84 2.63 -4.81
CA GLY A 26 3.21 1.63 -5.66
C GLY A 26 2.04 2.18 -6.47
N GLY A 27 1.20 3.03 -5.86
CA GLY A 27 0.11 3.72 -6.54
C GLY A 27 0.60 4.68 -7.62
N GLY A 28 1.64 5.47 -7.33
CA GLY A 28 2.27 6.35 -8.31
C GLY A 28 2.84 5.59 -9.51
N ILE A 29 3.60 4.51 -9.25
CA ILE A 29 4.13 3.63 -10.30
C ILE A 29 2.99 3.00 -11.10
N GLY A 30 1.94 2.52 -10.43
CA GLY A 30 0.76 1.92 -11.07
C GLY A 30 0.03 2.89 -12.00
N VAL A 31 -0.12 4.16 -11.61
CA VAL A 31 -0.72 5.21 -12.46
C VAL A 31 0.12 5.45 -13.70
N VAL A 32 1.44 5.55 -13.56
CA VAL A 32 2.36 5.75 -14.70
C VAL A 32 2.30 4.56 -15.66
N ILE A 33 2.41 3.33 -15.15
CA ILE A 33 2.32 2.12 -15.97
C ILE A 33 0.96 2.02 -16.65
N GLY A 34 -0.12 2.29 -15.92
CA GLY A 34 -1.48 2.27 -16.46
C GLY A 34 -1.67 3.27 -17.59
N ALA A 35 -1.16 4.49 -17.45
CA ALA A 35 -1.21 5.52 -18.49
C ALA A 35 -0.41 5.10 -19.74
N VAL A 36 0.81 4.59 -19.57
CA VAL A 36 1.66 4.13 -20.69
C VAL A 36 1.02 2.93 -21.40
N ALA A 37 0.52 1.94 -20.66
CA ALA A 37 -0.14 0.77 -21.24
C ALA A 37 -1.41 1.18 -22.01
N THR A 38 -2.22 2.06 -21.45
CA THR A 38 -3.42 2.62 -22.07
C THR A 38 -3.09 3.33 -23.39
N TRP A 39 -2.06 4.17 -23.40
CA TRP A 39 -1.59 4.87 -24.60
C TRP A 39 -1.04 3.90 -25.66
N ALA A 40 -0.21 2.94 -25.25
CA ALA A 40 0.35 1.93 -26.14
C ALA A 40 -0.75 1.08 -26.78
N ILE A 41 -1.71 0.58 -25.99
CA ILE A 41 -2.86 -0.18 -26.51
C ILE A 41 -3.66 0.67 -27.49
N GLY A 42 -3.90 1.95 -27.19
CA GLY A 42 -4.60 2.86 -28.11
C GLY A 42 -3.89 3.01 -29.46
N GLN A 43 -2.56 3.12 -29.45
CA GLN A 43 -1.75 3.19 -30.67
C GLN A 43 -1.74 1.89 -31.47
N PHE A 44 -1.60 0.73 -30.81
CA PHE A 44 -1.51 -0.57 -31.49
C PHE A 44 -2.86 -1.15 -31.91
N ALA A 45 -3.93 -0.93 -31.13
CA ALA A 45 -5.26 -1.47 -31.40
C ALA A 45 -6.15 -0.52 -32.23
N GLY A 46 -5.72 0.72 -32.46
CA GLY A 46 -6.51 1.75 -33.16
C GLY A 46 -7.78 2.16 -32.40
N TRP A 47 -7.88 1.84 -31.11
CA TRP A 47 -9.04 2.16 -30.28
C TRP A 47 -8.95 3.59 -29.75
N GLN A 48 -10.07 4.31 -29.75
CA GLN A 48 -10.18 5.57 -29.02
C GLN A 48 -10.22 5.26 -27.51
N VAL A 49 -9.04 5.18 -26.90
CA VAL A 49 -8.93 4.92 -25.48
C VAL A 49 -9.27 6.20 -24.72
N SER A 50 -10.47 6.25 -24.15
CA SER A 50 -10.93 7.37 -23.33
C SER A 50 -10.62 7.09 -21.86
N MET A 51 -9.58 7.76 -21.34
CA MET A 51 -9.30 7.79 -19.91
C MET A 51 -10.25 8.82 -19.27
N THR A 52 -11.40 8.35 -18.75
CA THR A 52 -12.29 9.20 -17.97
C THR A 52 -11.74 9.47 -16.58
N ALA A 53 -11.97 10.68 -16.06
CA ALA A 53 -11.56 11.06 -14.70
C ALA A 53 -12.08 10.08 -13.63
N GLY A 54 -13.28 9.51 -13.82
CA GLY A 54 -13.83 8.49 -12.94
C GLY A 54 -12.97 7.23 -12.84
N SER A 55 -12.39 6.77 -13.95
CA SER A 55 -11.52 5.58 -13.98
C SER A 55 -10.22 5.81 -13.21
N ILE A 56 -9.67 7.02 -13.30
CA ILE A 56 -8.46 7.43 -12.57
C ILE A 56 -8.75 7.48 -11.07
N VAL A 57 -9.86 8.12 -10.67
CA VAL A 57 -10.29 8.20 -9.27
C VAL A 57 -10.55 6.80 -8.69
N LEU A 58 -11.17 5.91 -9.46
CA LEU A 58 -11.49 4.55 -9.03
C LEU A 58 -10.22 3.70 -8.89
N ALA A 59 -9.28 3.82 -9.82
CA ALA A 59 -7.97 3.16 -9.74
C ALA A 59 -7.14 3.67 -8.55
N ALA A 60 -7.06 4.99 -8.37
CA ALA A 60 -6.36 5.60 -7.24
C ALA A 60 -7.01 5.22 -5.90
N GLY A 61 -8.34 5.25 -5.83
CA GLY A 61 -9.11 4.83 -4.67
C GLY A 61 -8.86 3.37 -4.33
N PHE A 62 -8.90 2.46 -5.31
CA PHE A 62 -8.62 1.05 -5.10
C PHE A 62 -7.19 0.80 -4.60
N SER A 63 -6.19 1.45 -5.21
CA SER A 63 -4.79 1.36 -4.78
C SER A 63 -4.60 1.84 -3.34
N GLY A 64 -5.20 2.98 -2.98
CA GLY A 64 -5.19 3.50 -1.60
C GLY A 64 -5.88 2.56 -0.61
N LEU A 65 -7.02 1.98 -0.98
CA LEU A 65 -7.79 1.06 -0.13
C LEU A 65 -7.00 -0.22 0.14
N VAL A 66 -6.41 -0.83 -0.90
CA VAL A 66 -5.53 -2.00 -0.78
C VAL A 66 -4.33 -1.65 0.11
N GLY A 67 -3.66 -0.53 -0.14
CA GLY A 67 -2.51 -0.08 0.63
C GLY A 67 -2.78 0.13 2.11
N VAL A 68 -3.86 0.83 2.44
CA VAL A 68 -4.29 1.06 3.82
C VAL A 68 -4.72 -0.24 4.48
N PHE A 69 -5.46 -1.10 3.79
CA PHE A 69 -5.95 -2.36 4.35
C PHE A 69 -4.80 -3.32 4.70
N PHE A 70 -3.89 -3.55 3.75
CA PHE A 70 -2.72 -4.40 3.94
C PHE A 70 -1.65 -3.75 4.82
N GLY A 71 -1.65 -2.42 5.03
CA GLY A 71 -0.80 -1.77 6.02
C GLY A 71 -1.35 -1.86 7.44
N PHE A 72 -2.63 -1.53 7.60
CA PHE A 72 -3.27 -1.42 8.91
C PHE A 72 -3.48 -2.78 9.57
N TYR A 73 -3.94 -3.80 8.84
CA TYR A 73 -4.25 -5.11 9.40
C TYR A 73 -3.03 -5.81 10.03
N PRO A 74 -1.88 -6.00 9.34
CA PRO A 74 -0.70 -6.62 9.94
C PRO A 74 -0.08 -5.72 11.01
N ALA A 75 -0.08 -4.40 10.86
CA ALA A 75 0.45 -3.49 11.87
C ALA A 75 -0.36 -3.59 13.18
N ARG A 76 -1.69 -3.68 13.08
CA ARG A 76 -2.56 -3.92 14.23
C ARG A 76 -2.32 -5.28 14.88
N ARG A 77 -2.09 -6.33 14.07
CA ARG A 77 -1.72 -7.66 14.56
C ARG A 77 -0.37 -7.67 15.29
N ALA A 78 0.63 -6.99 14.72
CA ALA A 78 1.98 -6.86 15.28
C ALA A 78 1.99 -6.08 16.60
N SER A 79 1.21 -5.00 16.71
CA SER A 79 1.10 -4.18 17.92
C SER A 79 0.46 -4.90 19.11
N ARG A 80 -0.29 -5.99 18.86
CA ARG A 80 -0.99 -6.79 19.88
C ARG A 80 -0.23 -8.07 20.28
N LEU A 81 0.89 -8.38 19.63
CA LEU A 81 1.73 -9.50 20.03
C LEU A 81 2.47 -9.14 21.33
N LEU A 82 2.29 -9.98 22.35
CA LEU A 82 2.97 -9.84 23.63
C LEU A 82 4.49 -10.05 23.44
N PRO A 83 5.35 -9.15 23.98
CA PRO A 83 6.81 -9.23 23.81
C PRO A 83 7.42 -10.58 24.24
N ILE A 84 6.77 -11.26 25.18
CA ILE A 84 7.19 -12.58 25.70
C ILE A 84 7.06 -13.70 24.66
N GLN A 85 6.14 -13.61 23.70
CA GLN A 85 6.01 -14.61 22.63
C GLN A 85 7.02 -14.40 21.49
N ALA A 86 7.42 -13.16 21.23
CA ALA A 86 8.38 -12.80 20.19
C ALA A 86 9.86 -13.10 20.53
N LEU A 87 10.14 -13.52 21.76
CA LEU A 87 11.47 -13.94 22.24
C LEU A 87 11.60 -15.46 22.42
N ARG A 88 10.48 -16.19 22.37
CA ARG A 88 10.44 -17.65 22.56
C ARG A 88 10.34 -18.41 21.23
N TYR A 89 9.95 -17.71 20.18
CA TYR A 89 10.24 -18.10 18.81
C TYR A 89 11.42 -17.25 18.38
N GLU A 90 12.55 -17.89 18.12
CA GLU A 90 13.64 -17.27 17.37
C GLU A 90 13.16 -16.79 15.99
#